data_AF-A0A7R9D8Z2-F1
#
_entry.id   AF-A0A7R9D8Z2-F1
#
_cell.length_a   1.000
_cell.length_b   1.000
_cell.length_c   1.000
_cell.angle_alpha   90.00
_cell.angle_beta   90.00
_cell.angle_gamma   90.00
#
_symmetry.space_group_name_H-M   'P 1'
#
loop_
_entity.id
_entity.type
_entity.pdbx_description
1 polymer ?
#
loop_
_entity_poly.entity_id
_entity_poly.type
_entity_poly.pdbx_seq_one_letter_code
_entity_poly.pdbx_strand_id
1 'polypeptide(L)'
;MKLILVTDGVSSTDPTVVASLLKSSGDNILFTIGVASYSRDQLEPLSSLYTDGSTLFFGISSFQVFDVIASYLKTAYNTTAVQCP
;
A
#
# COMPACT_ATOMS: atom_id res chain seq x y z
N MET A 1 -8.14 -2.75 -11.40
CA MET A 1 -7.64 -1.40 -10.99
C MET A 1 -6.69 -1.58 -9.78
N LYS A 2 -5.97 -0.56 -9.31
CA LYS A 2 -5.05 -0.69 -8.15
C LYS A 2 -5.63 0.05 -6.96
N LEU A 3 -5.80 -0.64 -5.83
CA LEU A 3 -6.29 -0.09 -4.57
C LEU A 3 -5.18 -0.15 -3.54
N ILE A 4 -4.99 0.94 -2.80
CA ILE A 4 -3.99 1.02 -1.74
C ILE A 4 -4.72 1.37 -0.44
N LEU A 5 -4.68 0.46 0.52
CA LEU A 5 -5.15 0.69 1.89
C LEU A 5 -3.95 1.12 2.74
N VAL A 6 -4.02 2.30 3.35
CA VAL A 6 -3.03 2.78 4.31
C VAL A 6 -3.73 3.00 5.65
N THR A 7 -3.21 2.40 6.73
CA THR A 7 -3.78 2.53 8.07
C THR A 7 -2.71 2.44 9.15
N ASP A 8 -2.88 3.18 10.22
CA ASP A 8 -2.10 3.11 11.46
C ASP A 8 -2.81 2.33 12.58
N GLY A 9 -4.04 1.90 12.32
CA GLY A 9 -4.95 1.34 13.32
C GLY A 9 -5.24 -0.14 13.16
N VAL A 10 -5.88 -0.67 14.21
CA VAL A 10 -6.45 -2.02 14.28
C VAL A 10 -7.96 -1.89 14.09
N SER A 11 -8.54 -2.70 13.21
CA SER A 11 -9.97 -2.68 12.96
C SER A 11 -10.73 -3.29 14.15
N SER A 12 -11.86 -2.67 14.51
CA SER A 12 -12.79 -3.18 15.52
C SER A 12 -13.71 -4.30 15.00
N THR A 13 -13.73 -4.49 13.67
CA THR A 13 -14.54 -5.50 12.98
C THR A 13 -13.68 -6.28 11.98
N ASP A 14 -14.14 -7.44 11.55
CA ASP A 14 -13.47 -8.23 10.51
C ASP A 14 -13.68 -7.62 9.10
N PRO A 15 -12.62 -7.15 8.41
CA PRO A 15 -12.73 -6.55 7.08
C PRO A 15 -12.56 -7.56 5.93
N THR A 16 -12.35 -8.86 6.20
CA THR A 16 -11.98 -9.87 5.20
C THR A 16 -13.00 -10.04 4.07
N VAL A 17 -14.30 -10.01 4.39
CA VAL A 17 -15.38 -10.13 3.40
C VAL A 17 -15.34 -8.98 2.40
N VAL A 18 -15.21 -7.75 2.89
CA VAL A 18 -15.15 -6.55 2.05
C VAL A 18 -13.88 -6.55 1.20
N ALA A 19 -12.73 -6.89 1.79
CA ALA A 19 -11.48 -7.01 1.04
C ALA A 19 -11.58 -8.05 -0.08
N SER A 20 -12.25 -9.18 0.16
CA SER A 20 -12.45 -10.22 -0.85
C SER A 20 -13.34 -9.74 -2.00
N LEU A 21 -14.43 -9.03 -1.70
CA LEU A 21 -15.31 -8.43 -2.70
C LEU A 21 -14.59 -7.36 -3.54
N LEU A 22 -13.75 -6.55 -2.88
CA LEU A 22 -12.97 -5.53 -3.58
C LEU A 22 -11.99 -6.16 -4.58
N LYS A 23 -11.30 -7.24 -4.17
CA LYS A 23 -10.35 -7.97 -5.03
C LYS A 23 -11.04 -8.66 -6.22
N SER A 24 -12.22 -9.24 -6.02
CA SER A 24 -12.96 -9.95 -7.08
C SER A 24 -13.68 -9.02 -8.06
N SER A 25 -13.92 -7.76 -7.67
CA SER A 25 -14.52 -6.78 -8.55
C SER A 25 -13.50 -6.21 -9.54
N GLY A 26 -13.59 -6.56 -10.82
CA GLY A 26 -12.85 -5.90 -11.90
C GLY A 26 -11.32 -5.99 -11.80
N ASP A 27 -10.79 -7.16 -11.42
CA ASP A 27 -9.36 -7.45 -11.29
C ASP A 27 -8.61 -6.40 -10.47
N ASN A 28 -9.13 -6.11 -9.27
CA ASN A 28 -8.49 -5.17 -8.37
C ASN A 28 -7.35 -5.83 -7.61
N ILE A 29 -6.20 -5.18 -7.64
CA ILE A 29 -5.05 -5.53 -6.82
C ILE A 29 -5.10 -4.66 -5.57
N LEU A 30 -5.24 -5.29 -4.40
CA LEU A 30 -5.26 -4.60 -3.12
C LEU A 30 -3.87 -4.66 -2.48
N PHE A 31 -3.22 -3.51 -2.42
CA PHE A 31 -1.99 -3.29 -1.66
C PHE A 31 -2.37 -2.81 -0.27
N THR A 32 -1.68 -3.28 0.76
CA THR A 32 -1.88 -2.79 2.13
C THR A 32 -0.60 -2.24 2.71
N ILE A 33 -0.72 -1.11 3.42
CA ILE A 33 0.39 -0.45 4.09
C ILE A 33 -0.02 -0.18 5.53
N GLY A 34 0.62 -0.89 6.45
CA GLY A 34 0.49 -0.69 7.89
C GLY A 34 1.51 0.31 8.39
N VAL A 35 1.09 1.30 9.17
CA VAL A 35 1.95 2.37 9.71
C VAL A 35 2.01 2.29 11.23
N ALA A 36 3.21 2.32 11.81
CA ALA A 36 3.44 2.33 13.26
C ALA A 36 2.72 1.21 14.02
N SER A 37 1.55 1.48 14.61
CA SER A 37 0.83 0.61 15.56
C SER A 37 -0.22 -0.31 14.92
N TYR A 38 -0.09 -0.59 13.63
CA TYR A 38 -0.98 -1.51 12.91
C TYR A 38 -0.87 -2.96 13.41
N SER A 39 -1.91 -3.77 13.15
CA SER A 39 -1.85 -5.22 13.35
C SER A 39 -1.54 -5.93 12.05
N ARG A 40 -0.36 -6.58 11.97
CA ARG A 40 0.04 -7.39 10.82
C ARG A 40 -0.95 -8.52 10.55
N ASP A 41 -1.37 -9.22 11.60
CA ASP A 41 -2.29 -10.36 11.53
C ASP A 41 -3.64 -9.98 10.93
N GLN A 42 -4.10 -8.73 11.13
CA GLN A 42 -5.32 -8.23 10.50
C GLN A 42 -5.10 -7.75 9.07
N LEU A 43 -3.98 -7.08 8.79
CA LEU A 43 -3.80 -6.33 7.55
C LEU A 43 -3.21 -7.18 6.42
N GLU A 44 -2.23 -8.04 6.71
CA GLU A 44 -1.54 -8.85 5.72
C GLU A 44 -2.50 -9.77 4.91
N PRO A 45 -3.48 -10.47 5.52
CA PRO A 45 -4.42 -11.32 4.80
C PRO A 45 -5.37 -10.58 3.85
N LEU A 46 -5.58 -9.28 4.04
CA LEU A 46 -6.45 -8.48 3.17
C LEU A 46 -5.79 -8.26 1.81
N SER A 47 -4.47 -8.16 1.79
CA SER A 47 -3.67 -7.89 0.60
C SER A 47 -3.90 -8.93 -0.49
N SER A 48 -3.71 -8.51 -1.73
CA SER A 48 -3.56 -9.43 -2.86
C SER A 48 -2.19 -10.11 -2.79
N LEU A 49 -2.06 -11.24 -3.49
CA LEU A 49 -0.78 -11.92 -3.69
C LEU A 49 -0.10 -11.37 -4.95
N TYR A 50 1.23 -11.32 -4.91
CA TYR A 50 2.06 -11.11 -6.09
C TYR A 50 2.22 -12.41 -6.88
N THR A 51 2.81 -12.33 -8.08
CA THR A 51 2.95 -13.48 -8.98
C THR A 51 3.82 -14.61 -8.43
N ASP A 52 4.70 -14.30 -7.47
CA ASP A 52 5.56 -15.26 -6.77
C ASP A 52 4.91 -15.84 -5.50
N GLY A 53 3.65 -15.47 -5.21
CA GLY A 53 2.93 -15.89 -4.01
C GLY A 53 3.21 -15.07 -2.76
N SER A 54 4.07 -14.05 -2.82
CA SER A 54 4.28 -13.11 -1.71
C SER A 54 3.07 -12.19 -1.50
N THR A 55 2.85 -11.73 -0.27
CA THR A 55 1.78 -10.78 0.07
C THR A 55 2.16 -9.36 -0.37
N LEU A 56 1.24 -8.64 -0.99
CA LEU A 56 1.40 -7.20 -1.32
C LEU A 56 1.14 -6.32 -0.08
N PHE A 57 1.76 -6.70 1.03
CA PHE A 57 1.68 -6.05 2.33
C PHE A 57 3.01 -5.35 2.64
N PHE A 58 2.92 -4.14 3.17
CA PHE A 58 4.09 -3.36 3.59
C PHE A 58 3.89 -2.80 5.00
N GLY A 59 4.82 -3.11 5.89
CA GLY A 59 4.86 -2.52 7.23
C GLY A 59 5.90 -1.41 7.30
N ILE A 60 5.51 -0.21 7.73
CA ILE A 60 6.42 0.91 7.96
C ILE A 60 6.30 1.43 9.40
N SER A 61 7.40 1.92 9.95
CA SER A 61 7.47 2.37 11.35
C SER A 61 6.85 3.74 11.59
N SER A 62 6.77 4.60 10.56
CA SER A 62 6.32 5.99 10.68
C SER A 62 5.88 6.57 9.33
N PHE A 63 4.94 7.52 9.36
CA PHE A 63 4.54 8.29 8.19
C PHE A 63 5.68 9.11 7.57
N GLN A 64 6.75 9.40 8.32
CA GLN A 64 7.93 10.11 7.81
C GLN A 64 8.59 9.39 6.63
N VAL A 65 8.41 8.07 6.51
CA VAL A 65 8.90 7.32 5.34
C VAL A 65 8.27 7.84 4.04
N PHE A 66 7.01 8.27 4.07
CA PHE A 66 6.36 8.86 2.89
C PHE A 66 6.96 10.21 2.51
N ASP A 67 7.44 11.01 3.47
CA ASP A 67 8.13 12.27 3.17
C ASP A 67 9.45 12.02 2.42
N VAL A 68 10.20 10.99 2.83
CA VAL A 68 11.43 10.56 2.16
C VAL A 68 11.13 10.09 0.73
N ILE A 69 10.13 9.24 0.56
CA ILE A 69 9.69 8.77 -0.77
C ILE A 69 9.26 9.95 -1.64
N ALA A 70 8.43 10.85 -1.11
CA ALA A 70 7.98 12.03 -1.83
C ALA A 70 9.13 12.95 -2.24
N SER A 71 10.12 13.16 -1.36
CA SER A 71 11.32 13.93 -1.66
C SER A 71 12.13 13.31 -2.80
N TYR A 72 12.34 11.99 -2.75
CA TYR A 72 13.07 11.26 -3.79
C TYR A 72 12.36 11.32 -5.15
N LEU A 73 11.04 11.08 -5.16
CA LEU A 73 10.23 11.15 -6.38
C LEU A 73 10.18 12.57 -6.97
N LYS A 74 10.09 13.61 -6.13
CA LYS A 74 10.18 15.01 -6.57
C LYS A 74 11.53 15.31 -7.19
N THR A 75 12.62 14.81 -6.60
CA THR A 75 13.98 14.99 -7.12
C THR A 75 14.11 14.34 -8.49
N ALA A 76 13.62 13.12 -8.65
CA ALA A 76 13.60 12.41 -9.94
C ALA A 76 12.75 13.12 -11.01
N TYR A 77 11.60 13.68 -10.63
CA TYR A 77 10.75 14.46 -11.54
C TYR A 77 11.43 15.77 -11.99
N ASN A 78 12.14 16.43 -11.09
CA ASN A 78 12.86 17.66 -11.43
C ASN A 78 14.08 17.38 -12.32
N THR A 79 14.67 16.19 -12.24
CA THR A 79 15.76 15.78 -13.15
C THR A 79 15.30 15.36 -14.54
N THR A 80 14.02 15.03 -14.74
CA THR A 80 13.45 14.73 -16.07
C THR A 80 12.82 15.94 -16.75
N ALA A 81 12.67 17.08 -16.07
CA ALA A 81 12.11 18.32 -16.61
C ALA A 81 13.13 19.25 -17.32
N VAL A 82 14.37 18.78 -17.58
CA VAL A 82 15.48 19.54 -18.19
C VAL A 82 16.24 18.55 -19.10
N GLN A 83 16.40 18.66 -20.43
CA GLN A 83 16.08 19.66 -21.46
C GLN A 83 15.58 18.96 -22.74
N CYS A 84 14.62 19.56 -23.44
CA CYS A 84 14.60 19.45 -24.90
C CYS A 84 15.23 20.74 -25.47
N PRO A 85 16.03 20.64 -26.56
CA PRO A 85 16.67 21.79 -27.19
C PRO A 85 15.67 22.84 -27.70
#